data_AF-A0A961MRB5-F1
#
_entry.id   AF-A0A961MRB5-F1
#
_cell.length_a   1.000
_cell.length_b   1.000
_cell.length_c   1.000
_cell.angle_alpha   90.00
_cell.angle_beta   90.00
_cell.angle_gamma   90.00
#
_symmetry.space_group_name_H-M   'P 1'
#
loop_
_entity.id
_entity.type
_entity.pdbx_description
1 polymer ?
#
loop_
_entity_poly.entity_id
_entity_poly.type
_entity_poly.pdbx_seq_one_letter_code
_entity_poly.pdbx_strand_id
1 'polypeptide(L)' 'CAILGGSLFMVERRYDFAEALVYGLGSGIGWALAIVAFAAIRERLRYSDMPAGLRGLGGAFLITGLMSLGFTAFAGIGGP' A
#
# COMPACT_ATOMS: atom_id res chain seq x y z
N CYS A 1 -5.34 7.16 -6.09
CA CYS A 1 -5.07 8.26 -5.14
C CYS A 1 -3.58 8.47 -4.85
N ALA A 2 -2.76 7.42 -4.73
CA ALA A 2 -1.35 7.53 -4.35
C ALA A 2 -0.51 8.48 -5.23
N ILE A 3 -0.70 8.47 -6.56
CA ILE A 3 0.10 9.30 -7.49
C ILE A 3 -0.18 10.81 -7.30
N LEU A 4 -1.46 11.22 -7.25
CA LEU A 4 -1.84 12.61 -7.03
C LEU A 4 -1.42 13.10 -5.64
N GLY A 5 -1.53 12.25 -4.62
CA GLY A 5 -1.04 12.56 -3.26
C GLY A 5 0.48 12.75 -3.24
N GLY A 6 1.23 11.86 -3.89
CA GLY A 6 2.69 11.96 -4.01
C GLY A 6 3.12 13.25 -4.71
N SER A 7 2.47 13.62 -5.82
CA SER A 7 2.76 14.89 -6.50
C SER A 7 2.43 16.12 -5.63
N LEU A 8 1.38 16.06 -4.82
CA LEU A 8 1.00 17.18 -3.96
C LEU A 8 2.01 17.37 -2.81
N PHE A 9 2.42 16.28 -2.15
CA PHE A 9 3.44 16.32 -1.10
C PHE A 9 4.82 16.76 -1.60
N MET A 10 5.13 16.45 -2.86
CA MET A 10 6.38 16.86 -3.51
C MET A 10 6.46 18.38 -3.69
N VAL A 11 5.34 19.02 -4.04
CA VAL A 11 5.21 20.47 -4.16
C VAL A 11 5.19 21.13 -2.77
N GLU A 12 4.46 20.57 -1.82
CA GLU A 12 4.37 21.08 -0.44
C GLU A 12 5.73 21.09 0.27
N ARG A 13 6.55 20.05 0.06
CA ARG A 13 7.89 19.92 0.65
C ARG A 13 9.02 20.59 -0.15
N ARG A 14 8.71 21.21 -1.30
CA ARG A 14 9.68 21.85 -2.21
C ARG A 14 10.92 20.98 -2.50
N TYR A 15 10.71 19.73 -2.91
CA TYR A 15 11.83 18.85 -3.27
C TYR A 15 12.57 19.35 -4.52
N ASP A 16 13.90 19.27 -4.50
CA ASP A 16 14.73 19.49 -5.68
C ASP A 16 14.63 18.32 -6.67
N PHE A 17 15.12 18.45 -7.90
CA PHE A 17 14.93 17.45 -8.98
C PHE A 17 15.54 16.08 -8.63
N ALA A 18 16.63 16.05 -7.87
CA ALA A 18 17.25 14.81 -7.41
C ALA A 18 16.41 14.12 -6.31
N GLU A 19 15.92 14.86 -5.32
CA GLU A 19 15.09 14.33 -4.23
C GLU A 19 13.72 13.89 -4.72
N ALA A 20 13.15 14.67 -5.65
CA ALA A 20 11.96 14.36 -6.42
C ALA A 20 11.99 12.97 -7.07
N LEU A 21 13.11 12.64 -7.72
CA LEU A 21 13.29 11.38 -8.42
C LEU A 21 13.33 10.19 -7.44
N VAL A 22 14.08 10.35 -6.35
CA VAL A 22 14.19 9.34 -5.28
C VAL A 22 12.85 9.15 -4.56
N TYR A 23 12.14 10.25 -4.26
CA TYR A 23 10.82 10.21 -3.64
C TYR A 23 9.78 9.53 -4.54
N GLY A 24 9.78 9.86 -5.84
CA GLY A 24 8.90 9.23 -6.83
C GLY A 24 9.17 7.73 -6.98
N LEU A 25 10.45 7.32 -7.09
CA LEU A 25 10.84 5.92 -7.16
C LEU A 25 10.50 5.16 -5.86
N GLY A 26 10.82 5.74 -4.70
CA GLY A 26 10.51 5.13 -3.40
C GLY A 26 9.00 4.97 -3.16
N SER A 27 8.21 5.99 -3.47
CA SER A 27 6.75 5.94 -3.38
C SER A 27 6.15 4.91 -4.35
N GLY A 28 6.68 4.84 -5.59
CA GLY A 28 6.27 3.86 -6.59
C GLY A 28 6.56 2.43 -6.17
N ILE A 29 7.76 2.15 -5.66
CA ILE A 29 8.16 0.82 -5.18
C ILE A 29 7.30 0.40 -3.98
N GLY A 30 7.05 1.31 -3.02
CA GLY A 30 6.19 1.02 -1.87
C GLY A 30 4.75 0.68 -2.28
N TRP A 31 4.21 1.39 -3.26
CA TRP A 31 2.88 1.11 -3.81
C TRP A 31 2.85 -0.25 -4.56
N ALA A 32 3.88 -0.54 -5.35
CA ALA A 32 3.99 -1.83 -6.04
C ALA A 32 4.06 -3.00 -5.06
N LEU A 33 4.87 -2.88 -4.00
CA LEU A 33 4.94 -3.87 -2.91
C LEU A 33 3.56 -4.10 -2.25
N ALA A 34 2.82 -3.03 -1.99
CA ALA A 34 1.49 -3.14 -1.41
C ALA A 34 0.52 -3.90 -2.33
N ILE A 35 0.55 -3.67 -3.64
CA ILE A 35 -0.32 -4.39 -4.58
C ILE A 35 0.08 -5.87 -4.70
N VAL A 36 1.38 -6.16 -4.80
CA VAL A 36 1.88 -7.53 -4.90
C VAL A 36 1.50 -8.34 -3.64
N ALA A 37 1.65 -7.76 -2.45
CA ALA A 37 1.23 -8.41 -1.21
C ALA A 37 -0.28 -8.64 -1.17
N PHE A 38 -1.10 -7.66 -1.59
CA PHE A 38 -2.56 -7.84 -1.67
C PHE A 38 -2.95 -8.96 -2.64
N ALA A 39 -2.31 -9.02 -3.81
CA ALA A 39 -2.52 -10.07 -4.80
C ALA A 39 -2.12 -11.46 -4.28
N ALA A 40 -0.97 -11.56 -3.61
CA ALA A 40 -0.50 -12.80 -3.00
C ALA A 40 -1.48 -13.35 -1.94
N ILE A 41 -2.01 -12.47 -1.08
CA ILE A 41 -3.01 -12.86 -0.07
C ILE A 41 -4.30 -13.33 -0.75
N ARG A 42 -4.76 -12.64 -1.80
CA ARG A 42 -5.95 -13.05 -2.55
C ARG A 42 -5.78 -14.40 -3.22
N GLU A 43 -4.63 -14.68 -3.82
CA GLU A 43 -4.39 -15.96 -4.49
C GLU A 43 -4.40 -17.11 -3.47
N ARG A 44 -3.77 -16.91 -2.31
CA ARG A 44 -3.75 -17.91 -1.23
C ARG A 44 -5.15 -18.17 -0.66
N LEU A 45 -5.98 -17.14 -0.57
CA LEU A 45 -7.35 -17.25 -0.06
C LEU A 45 -8.31 -17.86 -1.08
N ARG A 46 -8.03 -17.75 -2.39
CA ARG A 46 -8.76 -18.46 -3.45
C ARG A 46 -8.52 -19.96 -3.41
N TYR A 47 -7.32 -20.39 -3.03
CA TYR A 47 -6.99 -21.79 -2.80
C TYR A 47 -7.58 -22.35 -1.49
N SER A 48 -8.02 -21.48 -0.59
CA SER A 48 -8.64 -21.86 0.69
C SER A 48 -10.17 -21.82 0.56
N ASP A 49 -10.89 -22.67 1.28
CA ASP A 49 -12.36 -22.73 1.24
C ASP A 49 -13.01 -21.48 1.83
N MET A 50 -13.08 -20.40 1.03
CA MET A 50 -13.67 -19.15 1.44
C MET A 50 -15.21 -19.26 1.45
N PRO A 51 -15.89 -18.96 2.58
CA PRO A 51 -17.34 -19.09 2.72
C PRO A 51 -18.07 -18.15 1.74
N ALA A 52 -19.18 -18.63 1.15
CA ALA A 52 -19.83 -18.01 0.00
C ALA A 52 -20.20 -16.52 0.18
N GLY A 53 -20.53 -16.08 1.39
CA GLY A 53 -20.89 -14.70 1.71
C GLY A 53 -19.73 -13.69 1.76
N LEU A 54 -18.49 -14.17 1.86
CA LEU A 54 -17.29 -13.31 1.94
C LEU A 54 -16.51 -13.27 0.61
N ARG A 55 -16.92 -14.05 -0.39
CA ARG A 55 -16.26 -14.10 -1.70
C ARG A 55 -16.38 -12.76 -2.43
N GLY A 56 -15.26 -12.27 -2.94
CA GLY A 56 -15.21 -11.02 -3.71
C GLY A 56 -14.91 -9.80 -2.84
N LEU A 57 -15.87 -8.89 -2.70
CA LEU A 57 -15.66 -7.56 -2.13
C LEU A 57 -15.46 -7.58 -0.61
N GLY A 58 -16.25 -8.36 0.13
CA GLY A 58 -16.14 -8.43 1.59
C GLY A 58 -14.76 -8.91 2.07
N GLY A 59 -14.25 -9.98 1.46
CA GLY A 59 -12.90 -10.48 1.72
C GLY A 59 -11.79 -9.47 1.39
N ALA A 60 -11.94 -8.73 0.27
CA ALA A 60 -10.97 -7.71 -0.13
C ALA A 60 -10.85 -6.57 0.88
N PHE A 61 -11.97 -6.11 1.46
CA PHE A 61 -11.95 -5.08 2.51
C PHE A 61 -11.33 -5.59 3.81
N LEU A 62 -11.61 -6.84 4.20
CA LEU A 62 -11.02 -7.44 5.41
C LEU A 62 -9.49 -7.56 5.29
N ILE A 63 -9.00 -8.05 4.13
CA ILE A 63 -7.57 -8.16 3.85
C ILE A 63 -6.92 -6.78 3.87
N THR A 64 -7.53 -5.79 3.20
CA THR A 64 -7.00 -4.42 3.17
C THR A 64 -6.94 -3.82 4.57
N GLY A 65 -7.93 -4.09 5.43
CA GLY A 65 -7.95 -3.67 6.83
C GLY A 65 -6.81 -4.29 7.65
N LEU A 66 -6.62 -5.61 7.55
CA LEU A 66 -5.52 -6.30 8.23
C LEU A 66 -4.14 -5.85 7.71
N MET A 67 -4.04 -5.59 6.41
CA MET A 67 -2.84 -5.09 5.77
C MET A 67 -2.49 -3.67 6.25
N SER A 68 -3.50 -2.81 6.45
CA SER A 68 -3.31 -1.48 7.06
C SER A 68 -2.67 -1.59 8.45
N LEU A 69 -3.16 -2.50 9.30
CA LEU A 69 -2.57 -2.75 10.63
C LEU A 69 -1.10 -3.18 10.52
N GLY A 70 -0.77 -4.05 9.57
CA GLY A 70 0.62 -4.43 9.29
C GLY A 70 1.49 -3.25 8.84
N PHE A 71 0.97 -2.37 7.98
CA PHE A 71 1.71 -1.19 7.53
C PHE A 71 1.89 -0.13 8.62
N THR A 72 0.94 0.01 9.55
CA THR A 72 1.08 0.96 10.67
C THR A 72 2.28 0.63 11.58
N ALA A 73 2.73 -0.62 11.62
CA ALA A 73 3.95 -0.99 12.34
C ALA A 73 5.21 -0.31 11.79
N PHE A 74 5.24 0.02 10.49
CA PHE A 74 6.36 0.75 9.86
C PHE A 74 6.27 2.27 10.04
N ALA A 75 5.12 2.80 10.47
CA ALA A 75 4.94 4.24 10.66
C ALA A 75 5.78 4.80 11.83
N GLY A 76 6.23 3.94 12.75
CA GLY A 76 7.09 4.32 13.89
C GLY A 76 8.59 4.36 13.61
N ILE A 77 9.04 3.99 12.40
CA ILE A 77 10.48 3.82 12.10
C ILE A 77 11.27 5.14 11.94
N GLY A 78 10.57 6.27 11.97
CA GLY A 78 11.15 7.61 11.80
C GLY A 78 10.78 8.60 12.91
N GLY A 79 10.61 8.13 14.14
CA GLY A 79 10.46 9.04 15.29
C GLY A 79 11.73 9.87 15.55
N PRO A 80 11.63 11.00 16.27
CA PRO A 80 12.79 11.51 17.02
C PRO A 80 13.35 10.44 17.97
#